data_AF-A0AAE7J3E8-F1
#
_entry.id   AF-A0AAE7J3E8-F1
#
_cell.length_a   1.000
_cell.length_b   1.000
_cell.length_c   1.000
_cell.angle_alpha   90.00
_cell.angle_beta   90.00
_cell.angle_gamma   90.00
#
_symmetry.space_group_name_H-M   'P 1'
#
loop_
_entity.id
_entity.type
_entity.pdbx_description
1 polymer ?
#
loop_
_entity_poly.entity_id
_entity_poly.type
_entity_poly.pdbx_seq_one_letter_code
_entity_poly.pdbx_strand_id
1 'polypeptide(L)'
;MNSSEFDRRFDSGESVLEGLDLESARRPRLEQKRVNVDFPLWMVDQLDREASRLGVTRQSIIKVWLSERLEHQRGVDPTQVSGNR
;
A
#
# COMPACT_ATOMS: atom_id res chain seq x y z
N MET A 1 -23.59 12.10 13.47
CA MET A 1 -24.38 10.93 13.05
C MET A 1 -23.91 9.72 13.84
N ASN A 2 -24.80 8.88 14.37
CA ASN A 2 -24.39 7.66 15.05
C ASN A 2 -24.24 6.50 14.04
N SER A 3 -23.58 5.40 14.43
CA SER A 3 -23.30 4.29 13.50
C SER A 3 -24.58 3.65 12.95
N SER A 4 -25.59 3.45 13.79
CA SER A 4 -26.86 2.79 13.39
C SER A 4 -27.70 3.59 12.39
N GLU A 5 -27.60 4.91 12.44
CA GLU A 5 -28.27 5.82 11.53
C GLU A 5 -27.51 5.91 10.19
N PHE A 6 -26.18 5.80 10.26
CA PHE A 6 -25.31 5.71 9.09
C PHE A 6 -25.55 4.45 8.28
N ASP A 7 -25.55 3.29 8.93
CA ASP A 7 -25.78 2.02 8.24
C ASP A 7 -27.14 2.00 7.55
N ARG A 8 -28.20 2.46 8.24
CA ARG A 8 -29.55 2.52 7.66
C ARG A 8 -29.64 3.41 6.41
N ARG A 9 -29.02 4.60 6.44
CA ARG A 9 -29.04 5.54 5.31
C ARG A 9 -28.15 5.07 4.16
N PHE A 10 -27.06 4.39 4.47
CA PHE A 10 -26.20 3.77 3.46
C PHE A 10 -26.95 2.63 2.73
N ASP A 11 -27.59 1.74 3.49
CA ASP A 11 -28.33 0.59 2.95
C ASP A 11 -29.59 1.00 2.18
N SER A 12 -30.19 2.15 2.51
CA SER A 12 -31.32 2.72 1.76
C SER A 12 -30.90 3.45 0.47
N GLY A 13 -29.60 3.53 0.19
CA GLY A 13 -29.06 4.23 -0.99
C GLY A 13 -29.07 5.75 -0.85
N GLU A 14 -29.28 6.28 0.36
CA GLU A 14 -29.21 7.71 0.63
C GLU A 14 -27.76 8.21 0.71
N SER A 15 -27.57 9.51 0.44
CA SER A 15 -26.27 10.14 0.61
C SER A 15 -25.91 10.24 2.08
N VAL A 16 -24.84 9.54 2.47
CA VAL A 16 -24.25 9.59 3.82
C VAL A 16 -23.01 10.49 3.90
N LEU A 17 -22.66 11.19 2.80
CA LEU A 17 -21.47 12.04 2.69
C LEU A 17 -21.45 13.16 3.75
N GLU A 18 -22.60 13.71 4.11
CA GLU A 18 -22.76 14.76 5.13
C GLU A 18 -22.42 14.26 6.55
N GLY A 19 -22.47 12.95 6.77
CA GLY A 19 -22.10 12.31 8.04
C GLY A 19 -20.62 11.92 8.14
N LEU A 20 -19.85 12.07 7.05
CA LEU A 20 -18.43 11.73 7.02
C LEU A 20 -17.58 12.96 7.35
N ASP A 21 -16.67 12.80 8.31
CA ASP A 21 -15.62 13.77 8.54
C ASP A 21 -14.52 13.59 7.47
N LEU A 22 -14.73 14.27 6.35
CA LEU A 22 -13.80 14.26 5.21
C LEU A 22 -12.53 15.09 5.49
N GLU A 23 -12.58 16.02 6.44
CA GLU A 23 -11.41 16.82 6.80
C GLU A 23 -10.37 15.98 7.55
N SER A 24 -10.81 15.00 8.35
CA SER A 24 -9.92 14.02 8.99
C SER A 24 -9.65 12.78 8.16
N ALA A 25 -10.24 12.65 6.97
CA ALA A 25 -10.04 11.49 6.11
C ALA A 25 -8.57 11.40 5.65
N ARG A 26 -7.83 10.46 6.24
CA ARG A 26 -6.47 10.15 5.84
C ARG A 26 -6.41 8.87 5.04
N ARG A 27 -5.38 8.77 4.20
CA ARG A 27 -4.99 7.53 3.53
C ARG A 27 -3.65 7.10 4.14
N PRO A 28 -3.62 6.42 5.30
CA PRO A 28 -2.38 6.15 6.04
C PRO A 28 -1.34 5.38 5.22
N ARG A 29 -1.80 4.57 4.25
CA ARG A 29 -0.94 3.80 3.34
C ARG A 29 -0.27 4.64 2.22
N LEU A 30 -0.59 5.93 2.11
CA LEU A 30 0.04 6.86 1.16
C LEU A 30 1.11 7.75 1.82
N GLU A 31 1.23 7.74 3.14
CA GLU A 31 2.25 8.52 3.82
C GLU A 31 3.63 7.91 3.56
N GLN A 32 4.52 8.69 2.92
CA GLN A 32 5.88 8.26 2.61
C GLN A 32 6.84 8.69 3.71
N LYS A 33 7.59 7.73 4.28
CA LYS A 33 8.69 8.00 5.21
C LYS A 33 10.02 7.67 4.54
N ARG A 34 10.96 8.62 4.52
CA ARG A 34 12.32 8.37 4.03
C ARG A 34 13.10 7.55 5.04
N VAL A 35 13.79 6.52 4.57
CA VAL A 35 14.68 5.67 5.36
C VAL A 35 16.02 5.59 4.63
N ASN A 36 17.12 5.73 5.36
CA ASN A 36 18.47 5.57 4.83
C ASN A 36 18.98 4.16 5.20
N VAL A 37 19.63 3.49 4.26
CA VAL A 37 20.19 2.14 4.43
C VAL A 37 21.52 2.09 3.69
N ASP A 38 22.55 1.58 4.37
CA ASP A 38 23.83 1.32 3.74
C ASP A 38 23.86 -0.10 3.17
N PHE A 39 24.40 -0.23 1.95
CA PHE A 39 24.53 -1.49 1.25
C PHE A 39 26.00 -1.75 0.88
N PRO A 40 26.48 -2.99 1.00
CA PRO A 40 27.77 -3.38 0.43
C PRO A 40 27.82 -3.11 -1.08
N LEU A 41 28.99 -2.74 -1.60
CA LEU A 41 29.18 -2.40 -3.03
C LEU A 41 28.67 -3.51 -3.97
N TRP A 42 28.97 -4.77 -3.66
CA TRP A 42 28.54 -5.91 -4.47
C TRP A 42 27.02 -6.00 -4.62
N MET A 43 26.26 -5.54 -3.61
CA MET A 43 24.80 -5.56 -3.64
C MET A 43 24.26 -4.42 -4.50
N VAL A 44 24.87 -3.24 -4.42
CA VAL A 44 24.55 -2.10 -5.28
C VAL A 44 24.80 -2.46 -6.74
N ASP A 45 25.94 -3.07 -7.06
CA ASP A 45 26.26 -3.49 -8.43
C ASP A 45 25.23 -4.48 -9.00
N GLN A 46 24.71 -5.39 -8.16
CA GLN A 46 23.66 -6.32 -8.57
C GLN A 46 22.32 -5.61 -8.79
N LEU A 47 21.93 -4.70 -7.89
CA LEU A 47 20.73 -3.88 -8.04
C LEU A 47 20.77 -3.04 -9.34
N ASP A 48 21.95 -2.50 -9.68
CA ASP A 48 22.17 -1.68 -10.87
C ASP A 48 21.97 -2.45 -12.16
N ARG A 49 22.55 -3.65 -12.22
CA ARG A 49 22.42 -4.54 -13.38
C ARG A 49 20.96 -4.89 -13.61
N GLU A 50 20.25 -5.21 -12.54
CA GLU A 50 18.85 -5.62 -12.62
C GLU A 50 17.93 -4.45 -12.98
N ALA A 51 18.13 -3.28 -12.35
CA ALA A 51 17.42 -2.05 -12.67
C ALA A 51 17.63 -1.67 -14.15
N SER A 52 18.86 -1.77 -14.65
CA SER A 52 19.18 -1.50 -16.06
C SER A 52 18.52 -2.51 -17.01
N ARG A 53 18.57 -3.81 -16.67
CA ARG A 53 17.96 -4.89 -17.46
C ARG A 53 16.45 -4.70 -17.62
N LEU A 54 15.79 -4.21 -16.57
CA LEU A 54 14.34 -3.98 -16.55
C LEU A 54 13.94 -2.56 -16.96
N GLY A 55 14.90 -1.65 -17.19
CA GLY A 55 14.65 -0.26 -17.55
C GLY A 55 13.96 0.56 -16.45
N VAL A 56 14.23 0.23 -15.18
CA VAL A 56 13.61 0.89 -14.01
C VAL A 56 14.68 1.45 -13.06
N THR A 57 14.24 2.16 -12.03
CA THR A 57 15.17 2.68 -11.00
C THR A 57 15.51 1.61 -9.97
N ARG A 58 16.67 1.75 -9.31
CA ARG A 58 17.07 0.91 -8.15
C ARG A 58 16.00 0.91 -7.06
N GLN A 59 15.40 2.08 -6.78
CA GLN A 59 14.31 2.25 -5.82
C GLN A 59 13.10 1.37 -6.14
N SER A 60 12.75 1.25 -7.42
CA SER A 60 11.64 0.39 -7.87
C SER A 60 11.93 -1.08 -7.59
N ILE A 61 13.14 -1.56 -7.89
CA ILE A 61 13.56 -2.94 -7.62
C ILE A 61 13.53 -3.23 -6.11
N ILE A 62 14.13 -2.34 -5.31
CA ILE A 62 14.13 -2.47 -3.84
C ILE A 62 12.71 -2.56 -3.29
N LYS A 63 11.80 -1.72 -3.79
CA LYS A 63 10.40 -1.69 -3.35
C LYS A 63 9.68 -3.00 -3.67
N VAL A 64 9.83 -3.53 -4.89
CA VAL A 64 9.17 -4.77 -5.33
C VAL A 64 9.67 -5.97 -4.54
N TRP A 65 10.98 -6.16 -4.43
CA TRP A 65 11.52 -7.30 -3.69
C TRP A 65 11.20 -7.25 -2.20
N LEU A 66 11.19 -6.05 -1.61
CA LEU A 66 10.77 -5.88 -0.23
C LEU A 66 9.29 -6.20 -0.04
N SER A 67 8.40 -5.74 -0.94
CA SER A 67 6.97 -6.07 -0.85
C SER A 67 6.73 -7.56 -1.01
N GLU A 68 7.35 -8.21 -2.00
CA GLU A 68 7.25 -9.65 -2.20
C GLU A 68 7.67 -10.41 -0.94
N ARG A 69 8.81 -10.06 -0.34
CA ARG A 69 9.28 -10.73 0.87
C ARG A 69 8.33 -10.53 2.06
N LEU A 70 7.78 -9.32 2.23
CA LEU A 70 6.84 -9.00 3.30
C LEU A 70 5.48 -9.71 3.12
N GLU A 71 5.02 -9.87 1.88
CA GLU A 71 3.79 -10.60 1.55
C GLU A 71 3.93 -12.09 1.83
N HIS A 72 5.05 -12.70 1.41
CA HIS A 72 5.37 -14.10 1.71
C HIS A 72 5.41 -14.38 3.22
N GLN A 73 5.94 -13.44 4.02
CA GLN A 73 5.98 -13.58 5.48
C GLN A 73 4.61 -13.46 6.14
N ARG A 74 3.66 -12.75 5.53
CA ARG A 74 2.31 -12.58 6.06
C ARG A 74 1.36 -13.74 5.70
N GLY A 75 1.81 -14.68 4.87
CA GLY A 75 0.95 -15.74 4.33
C GLY A 75 -0.22 -15.19 3.50
N VAL A 76 -0.10 -13.95 3.01
CA VAL A 76 -1.14 -13.31 2.19
C VAL A 76 -0.92 -13.74 0.76
N ASP A 77 -1.74 -14.69 0.33
CA ASP A 77 -1.86 -15.09 -1.06
C ASP A 77 -2.38 -13.89 -1.88
N PRO A 78 -1.63 -13.37 -2.88
CA PRO A 78 -2.02 -12.20 -3.67
C PRO A 78 -3.38 -12.38 -4.37
N THR A 79 -3.81 -13.62 -4.53
CA THR A 79 -5.07 -14.02 -5.16
C THR A 79 -6.29 -13.90 -4.25
N GLN A 80 -6.12 -13.55 -2.96
CA GLN A 80 -7.21 -13.35 -1.99
C GLN A 80 -7.54 -11.89 -1.69
N VAL A 81 -7.12 -10.93 -2.53
CA VAL A 81 -7.71 -9.58 -2.53
C VAL A 81 -9.01 -9.58 -3.34
N SER A 82 -9.94 -10.46 -2.98
CA SER A 82 -11.33 -10.40 -3.44
C SER A 82 -12.21 -10.78 -2.26
N GLY A 83 -13.08 -9.86 -1.86
CA GLY A 83 -14.02 -10.08 -0.76
C GLY A 83 -13.62 -9.38 0.53
N ASN A 84 -13.62 -8.04 0.52
CA ASN A 84 -14.18 -7.31 1.66
C ASN A 84 -14.72 -5.96 1.19
N ARG A 85 -15.87 -6.01 0.54
CA ARG A 85 -17.08 -5.23 0.82
C ARG A 85 -18.24 -5.84 0.04
#